data_AF-A0A979ESH2-F1
#
_entry.id   AF-A0A979ESH2-F1
#
_cell.length_a   1.000
_cell.length_b   1.000
_cell.length_c   1.000
_cell.angle_alpha   90.00
_cell.angle_beta   90.00
_cell.angle_gamma   90.00
#
_symmetry.space_group_name_H-M   'P 1'
#
loop_
_entity.id
_entity.type
_entity.pdbx_description
1 polymer ?
#
loop_
_entity_poly.entity_id
_entity_poly.type
_entity_poly.pdbx_seq_one_letter_code
_entity_poly.pdbx_strand_id
1 'polypeptide(L)'
;MELRSLTGLKAFSQLEELIVDNNLLGNDLRLPRLPQLHTLTLNKNQLSDIEALLEHLQEVTPALEYLSLLGNEACPNQLVSLDKDEDDYQRYRYFVLHKLRNLKFLDSRRVTQTEHLEAKARGEFMKVVRPKTEQDLTDRRSDITSMPYTPLPRSKDAKNPKGVFAKCRYVYYGKHSEGNRFIRNDQL
;
A
#
# COMPACT_ATOMS: atom_id res chain seq x y z
N MET A 1 9.23 24.69 19.98
CA MET A 1 8.23 23.85 20.68
C MET A 1 7.70 22.87 19.66
N GLU A 2 7.73 21.58 19.96
CA GLU A 2 7.22 20.53 19.07
C GLU A 2 6.01 19.89 19.74
N LEU A 3 4.93 19.69 18.97
CA LEU A 3 3.72 19.05 19.46
C LEU A 3 3.86 17.53 19.36
N ARG A 4 3.55 16.85 20.48
CA ARG A 4 3.43 15.38 20.54
C ARG A 4 1.97 14.91 20.62
N SER A 5 1.02 15.83 20.83
CA SER A 5 -0.39 15.50 21.00
C SER A 5 -1.30 16.65 20.60
N LEU A 6 -2.51 16.31 20.14
CA LEU A 6 -3.53 17.24 19.65
C LEU A 6 -4.86 17.15 20.46
N THR A 7 -4.80 16.67 21.70
CA THR A 7 -5.97 16.49 22.58
C THR A 7 -6.75 17.79 22.84
N GLY A 8 -6.08 18.94 22.82
CA GLY A 8 -6.69 20.26 22.99
C GLY A 8 -7.65 20.68 21.87
N LEU A 9 -7.65 19.98 20.73
CA LEU A 9 -8.48 20.34 19.58
C LEU A 9 -9.98 20.16 19.79
N LYS A 10 -10.41 19.47 20.87
CA LYS A 10 -11.82 19.18 21.15
C LYS A 10 -12.67 20.44 21.31
N ALA A 11 -12.06 21.56 21.71
CA ALA A 11 -12.75 22.84 21.87
C ALA A 11 -13.11 23.52 20.53
N PHE A 12 -12.48 23.12 19.41
CA PHE A 12 -12.61 23.79 18.12
C PHE A 12 -13.59 23.04 17.22
N SER A 13 -14.89 23.16 17.51
CA SER A 13 -15.97 22.46 16.78
C SER A 13 -16.16 22.93 15.33
N GLN A 14 -15.65 24.11 14.98
CA GLN A 14 -15.69 24.71 13.64
C GLN A 14 -14.31 24.70 12.96
N LEU A 15 -13.38 23.85 13.41
CA LEU A 15 -12.07 23.76 12.78
C LEU A 15 -12.20 23.17 11.36
N GLU A 16 -11.79 23.94 10.38
CA GLU A 16 -11.86 23.61 8.95
C GLU A 16 -10.49 23.17 8.38
N GLU A 17 -9.42 23.80 8.86
CA GLU A 17 -8.06 23.55 8.41
C GLU A 17 -7.12 23.34 9.59
N LEU A 18 -6.29 22.30 9.50
CA LEU A 18 -5.30 21.96 10.50
C LEU A 18 -3.95 21.68 9.84
N ILE A 19 -2.98 22.54 10.15
CA ILE A 19 -1.60 22.44 9.68
C ILE A 19 -0.73 22.11 10.88
N VAL A 20 -0.15 20.91 10.91
CA VAL A 20 0.70 20.41 12.00
C VAL A 20 2.00 19.81 11.46
N ASP A 21 2.55 20.46 10.44
CA ASP A 21 3.82 20.09 9.81
C ASP A 21 5.02 20.28 10.75
N ASN A 22 6.09 19.51 10.54
CA ASN A 22 7.36 19.56 11.28
C ASN A 22 7.18 19.39 12.81
N ASN A 23 6.36 18.42 13.20
CA ASN A 23 6.22 18.02 14.59
C ASN A 23 6.76 16.60 14.78
N LEU A 24 6.63 16.06 16.00
CA LEU A 24 7.05 14.71 16.35
C LEU A 24 5.84 13.80 16.54
N LEU A 25 4.78 13.97 15.75
CA LEU A 25 3.58 13.15 15.86
C LEU A 25 3.87 11.74 15.34
N GLY A 26 3.67 10.73 16.18
CA GLY A 26 3.83 9.33 15.83
C GLY A 26 2.49 8.63 15.59
N ASN A 27 2.51 7.29 15.55
CA ASN A 27 1.31 6.46 15.38
C ASN A 27 0.34 6.53 16.58
N ASP A 28 0.77 7.14 17.68
CA ASP A 28 -0.04 7.49 18.85
C ASP A 28 -0.89 8.76 18.65
N LEU A 29 -0.78 9.43 17.50
CA LEU A 29 -1.62 10.56 17.12
C LEU A 29 -3.11 10.22 17.31
N ARG A 30 -3.81 11.04 18.09
CA ARG A 30 -5.27 10.97 18.27
C ARG A 30 -5.87 12.35 18.06
N LEU A 31 -6.71 12.45 17.04
CA LEU A 31 -7.56 13.60 16.78
C LEU A 31 -8.94 13.40 17.44
N PRO A 32 -9.54 14.44 18.03
CA PRO A 32 -10.96 14.41 18.36
C PRO A 32 -11.80 14.41 17.07
N ARG A 33 -13.11 14.20 17.21
CA ARG A 33 -14.04 14.32 16.07
C ARG A 33 -14.09 15.76 15.57
N LEU A 34 -13.74 15.97 14.31
CA LEU A 34 -13.65 17.27 13.65
C LEU A 34 -14.53 17.23 12.38
N PRO A 35 -15.85 17.45 12.51
CA PRO A 35 -16.80 17.22 11.43
C PRO A 35 -16.67 18.20 10.26
N GLN A 36 -16.08 19.38 10.49
CA GLN A 36 -15.90 20.42 9.46
C GLN A 36 -14.48 20.42 8.87
N LEU A 37 -13.57 19.59 9.36
CA LEU A 37 -12.18 19.61 8.92
C LEU A 37 -12.09 19.04 7.50
N HIS A 38 -11.75 19.91 6.56
CA HIS A 38 -11.57 19.55 5.15
C HIS A 38 -10.10 19.55 4.72
N THR A 39 -9.23 20.25 5.45
CA THR A 39 -7.79 20.32 5.14
C THR A 39 -6.96 19.84 6.33
N LEU A 40 -6.14 18.80 6.13
CA LEU A 40 -5.19 18.29 7.11
C LEU A 40 -3.80 18.15 6.51
N THR A 41 -2.81 18.79 7.14
CA THR A 41 -1.40 18.64 6.78
C THR A 41 -0.62 18.12 7.97
N LEU A 42 0.12 17.03 7.74
CA LEU A 42 0.87 16.28 8.74
C LEU A 42 2.31 16.07 8.25
N ASN A 43 2.84 16.96 7.42
CA ASN A 43 4.13 16.76 6.74
C ASN A 43 5.28 16.71 7.74
N LYS A 44 6.30 15.90 7.44
CA LYS A 44 7.53 15.77 8.24
C LYS A 44 7.24 15.49 9.72
N ASN A 45 6.40 14.47 9.97
CA ASN A 45 6.18 13.88 11.29
C ASN A 45 6.80 12.47 11.34
N GLN A 46 6.50 11.68 12.37
CA GLN A 46 7.03 10.32 12.59
C GLN A 46 5.97 9.24 12.38
N LEU A 47 5.04 9.47 11.44
CA LEU A 47 4.01 8.51 11.11
C LEU A 47 4.60 7.39 10.26
N SER A 48 4.41 6.14 10.66
CA SER A 48 4.87 4.95 9.92
C SER A 48 3.74 3.95 9.63
N ASP A 49 2.71 3.90 10.48
CA ASP A 49 1.52 3.07 10.28
C ASP A 49 0.43 3.83 9.53
N ILE A 50 0.49 3.76 8.20
CA ILE A 50 -0.48 4.41 7.32
C ILE A 50 -1.90 3.85 7.50
N GLU A 51 -2.05 2.56 7.79
CA GLU A 51 -3.37 1.93 7.84
C GLU A 51 -4.14 2.40 9.08
N ALA A 52 -3.51 2.31 10.25
CA ALA A 52 -4.12 2.78 11.49
C ALA A 52 -4.44 4.28 11.44
N LEU A 53 -3.59 5.08 10.80
CA LEU A 53 -3.84 6.51 10.59
C LEU A 53 -5.09 6.74 9.72
N LEU A 54 -5.19 6.07 8.57
CA LEU A 54 -6.33 6.27 7.66
C LEU A 54 -7.65 5.82 8.27
N GLU A 55 -7.65 4.73 9.04
CA GLU A 55 -8.83 4.25 9.76
C GLU A 55 -9.29 5.27 10.80
N HIS A 56 -8.37 5.82 11.58
CA HIS A 56 -8.66 6.89 12.53
C HIS A 56 -9.22 8.15 11.82
N LEU A 57 -8.59 8.60 10.73
CA LEU A 57 -9.04 9.76 9.97
C LEU A 57 -10.43 9.57 9.34
N GLN A 58 -10.72 8.37 8.83
CA GLN A 58 -12.02 8.06 8.25
C GLN A 58 -13.15 8.21 9.29
N GLU A 59 -12.89 7.88 10.55
CA GLU A 59 -13.87 7.99 11.63
C GLU A 59 -14.06 9.43 12.11
N VAL A 60 -12.97 10.18 12.27
CA VAL A 60 -12.99 11.47 12.97
C VAL A 60 -13.14 12.69 12.07
N THR A 61 -12.77 12.58 10.78
CA THR A 61 -12.77 13.69 9.80
C THR A 61 -13.60 13.33 8.56
N PRO A 62 -14.94 13.26 8.68
CA PRO A 62 -15.81 12.82 7.57
C PRO A 62 -15.83 13.78 6.37
N ALA A 63 -15.49 15.05 6.57
CA ALA A 63 -15.46 16.08 5.54
C ALA A 63 -14.07 16.28 4.91
N LEU A 64 -13.11 15.38 5.17
CA LEU A 64 -11.74 15.56 4.71
C LEU A 64 -11.62 15.49 3.18
N GLU A 65 -11.08 16.56 2.58
CA GLU A 65 -10.90 16.70 1.13
C GLU A 65 -9.43 16.87 0.72
N TYR A 66 -8.59 17.38 1.63
CA TYR A 66 -7.17 17.58 1.42
C TYR A 66 -6.37 16.91 2.54
N LEU A 67 -5.45 16.02 2.17
CA LEU A 67 -4.51 15.37 3.08
C LEU A 67 -3.09 15.49 2.55
N SER A 68 -2.12 15.82 3.41
CA SER A 68 -0.70 15.80 3.06
C SER A 68 0.11 15.11 4.15
N LEU A 69 0.87 14.09 3.76
CA LEU A 69 1.70 13.23 4.61
C LEU A 69 3.17 13.20 4.16
N LEU A 70 3.58 14.14 3.30
CA LEU A 70 4.92 14.19 2.74
C LEU A 70 5.99 14.24 3.84
N GLY A 71 7.06 13.48 3.68
CA GLY A 71 8.15 13.46 4.66
C GLY A 71 7.91 12.57 5.88
N ASN A 72 6.83 11.79 5.91
CA ASN A 72 6.62 10.72 6.89
C ASN A 72 7.10 9.37 6.33
N GLU A 73 7.44 8.42 7.21
CA GLU A 73 7.79 7.05 6.81
C GLU A 73 6.61 6.31 6.14
N ALA A 74 5.39 6.64 6.61
CA ALA A 74 4.10 6.19 6.07
C ALA A 74 3.84 6.67 4.62
N CYS A 75 4.54 7.71 4.16
CA CYS A 75 4.43 8.23 2.78
C CYS A 75 5.65 7.76 1.97
N PRO A 76 5.50 6.73 1.12
CA PRO A 76 6.59 6.24 0.29
C PRO A 76 6.83 7.18 -0.90
N ASN A 77 7.62 8.23 -0.71
CA ASN A 77 8.11 9.04 -1.82
C ASN A 77 9.62 8.90 -2.00
N GLN A 78 10.11 9.14 -3.22
CA GLN A 78 11.54 9.12 -3.56
C GLN A 78 12.38 10.12 -2.74
N LEU A 79 11.74 11.14 -2.16
CA LEU A 79 12.40 12.14 -1.32
C LEU A 79 12.72 11.61 0.09
N VAL A 80 12.00 10.58 0.56
CA VAL A 80 12.13 9.99 1.89
C VAL A 80 12.93 8.68 1.84
N SER A 81 12.92 7.95 0.72
CA SER A 81 13.74 6.73 0.57
C SER A 81 14.17 6.54 -0.88
N LEU A 82 15.48 6.41 -1.10
CA LEU A 82 16.08 6.18 -2.42
C LEU A 82 15.64 4.84 -3.07
N ASP A 83 15.18 3.90 -2.24
CA ASP A 83 14.75 2.57 -2.70
C ASP A 83 13.30 2.53 -3.20
N LYS A 84 12.53 3.61 -3.03
CA LYS A 84 11.10 3.67 -3.39
C LYS A 84 10.94 4.40 -4.72
N ASP A 85 10.22 3.82 -5.66
CA ASP A 85 10.00 4.41 -6.99
C ASP A 85 8.62 5.07 -7.13
N GLU A 86 8.28 5.52 -8.35
CA GLU A 86 6.96 6.09 -8.64
C GLU A 86 5.83 5.05 -8.50
N ASP A 87 6.10 3.77 -8.76
CA ASP A 87 5.11 2.70 -8.66
C ASP A 87 4.71 2.46 -7.20
N ASP A 88 5.67 2.50 -6.28
CA ASP A 88 5.40 2.42 -4.84
C ASP A 88 4.52 3.58 -4.35
N TYR A 89 4.82 4.80 -4.79
CA TYR A 89 3.97 5.95 -4.49
C TYR A 89 2.58 5.78 -5.08
N GLN A 90 2.46 5.24 -6.30
CA GLN A 90 1.17 5.02 -6.94
C GLN A 90 0.30 3.99 -6.19
N ARG A 91 0.90 2.92 -5.67
CA ARG A 91 0.21 1.94 -4.80
C ARG A 91 -0.31 2.60 -3.54
N TYR A 92 0.58 3.32 -2.82
CA TYR A 92 0.19 4.09 -1.64
C TYR A 92 -0.96 5.05 -1.93
N ARG A 93 -0.87 5.79 -3.03
CA ARG A 93 -1.89 6.76 -3.44
C ARG A 93 -3.24 6.08 -3.66
N TYR A 94 -3.29 4.96 -4.37
CA TYR A 94 -4.54 4.22 -4.55
C TYR A 94 -5.08 3.61 -3.25
N PHE A 95 -4.21 3.16 -2.35
CA PHE A 95 -4.61 2.67 -1.03
C PHE A 95 -5.25 3.78 -0.18
N VAL A 96 -4.62 4.95 -0.11
CA VAL A 96 -5.14 6.12 0.62
C VAL A 96 -6.50 6.54 0.06
N LEU A 97 -6.62 6.67 -1.27
CA LEU A 97 -7.87 7.08 -1.93
C LEU A 97 -8.99 6.04 -1.78
N HIS A 98 -8.65 4.77 -1.61
CA HIS A 98 -9.63 3.72 -1.34
C HIS A 98 -10.25 3.85 0.06
N LYS A 99 -9.41 4.12 1.08
CA LYS A 99 -9.84 4.33 2.47
C LYS A 99 -10.55 5.69 2.63
N LEU A 100 -10.02 6.76 2.04
CA LEU A 100 -10.54 8.12 2.11
C LEU A 100 -11.11 8.58 0.76
N ARG A 101 -12.33 8.12 0.46
CA ARG A 101 -12.95 8.22 -0.87
C ARG A 101 -13.33 9.65 -1.31
N ASN A 102 -13.43 10.59 -0.37
CA ASN A 102 -13.85 11.97 -0.62
C ASN A 102 -12.68 12.93 -0.89
N LEU A 103 -11.42 12.44 -0.83
CA LEU A 103 -10.25 13.27 -1.06
C LEU A 103 -10.22 13.84 -2.48
N LYS A 104 -10.06 15.16 -2.58
CA LYS A 104 -9.84 15.91 -3.82
C LYS A 104 -8.36 16.18 -4.06
N PHE A 105 -7.56 16.21 -3.00
CA PHE A 105 -6.11 16.41 -3.05
C PHE A 105 -5.42 15.47 -2.07
N LEU A 106 -4.37 14.83 -2.54
CA LEU A 106 -3.47 14.03 -1.70
C LEU A 106 -2.04 14.46 -1.99
N ASP A 107 -1.34 14.81 -0.92
CA ASP A 107 0.02 15.31 -0.90
C ASP A 107 0.17 16.54 -1.82
N SER A 108 0.98 16.44 -2.87
CA SER A 108 1.23 17.54 -3.82
C SER A 108 0.30 17.54 -5.04
N ARG A 109 -0.59 16.55 -5.18
CA ARG A 109 -1.35 16.33 -6.43
C ARG A 109 -2.85 16.23 -6.22
N ARG A 110 -3.60 16.95 -7.08
CA ARG A 110 -5.06 16.79 -7.21
C ARG A 110 -5.40 15.35 -7.61
N VAL A 111 -6.46 14.82 -7.03
CA VAL A 111 -7.01 13.50 -7.36
C VAL A 111 -7.87 13.62 -8.62
N THR A 112 -7.61 12.73 -9.56
CA THR A 112 -8.33 12.64 -10.83
C THR A 112 -9.43 11.58 -10.76
N GLN A 113 -10.41 11.66 -11.66
CA GLN A 113 -11.51 10.69 -11.70
C GLN A 113 -11.03 9.27 -12.02
N THR A 114 -10.00 9.13 -12.86
CA THR A 114 -9.39 7.84 -13.19
C THR A 114 -8.76 7.22 -11.94
N GLU A 115 -8.03 8.00 -11.14
CA GLU A 115 -7.45 7.50 -9.90
C GLU A 115 -8.51 7.05 -8.89
N HIS A 116 -9.64 7.76 -8.77
CA HIS A 116 -10.75 7.30 -7.94
C HIS A 116 -11.34 5.96 -8.40
N LEU A 117 -11.53 5.78 -9.71
CA LEU A 117 -12.03 4.53 -10.27
C LEU A 117 -11.06 3.37 -10.02
N GLU A 118 -9.76 3.63 -10.22
CA GLU A 118 -8.68 2.68 -9.96
C GLU A 118 -8.60 2.32 -8.48
N ALA A 119 -8.56 3.30 -7.58
CA ALA A 119 -8.56 3.09 -6.14
C ALA A 119 -9.80 2.31 -5.67
N LYS A 120 -10.97 2.58 -6.24
CA LYS A 120 -12.19 1.82 -5.96
C LYS A 120 -12.09 0.36 -6.42
N ALA A 121 -11.49 0.12 -7.58
CA ALA A 121 -11.40 -1.22 -8.16
C ALA A 121 -10.34 -2.11 -7.50
N ARG A 122 -9.17 -1.55 -7.16
CA ARG A 122 -8.01 -2.34 -6.70
C ARG A 122 -7.29 -1.79 -5.47
N GLY A 123 -7.69 -0.63 -4.94
CA GLY A 123 -6.97 0.04 -3.85
C GLY A 123 -6.90 -0.75 -2.55
N GLU A 124 -7.87 -1.64 -2.27
CA GLU A 124 -7.83 -2.56 -1.12
C GLU A 124 -6.58 -3.46 -1.12
N PHE A 125 -6.13 -3.87 -2.32
CA PHE A 125 -4.98 -4.76 -2.50
C PHE A 125 -3.65 -4.02 -2.66
N MET A 126 -3.66 -2.69 -2.64
CA MET A 126 -2.46 -1.85 -2.78
C MET A 126 -1.70 -1.65 -1.46
N LYS A 127 -2.19 -2.27 -0.38
CA LYS A 127 -1.48 -2.32 0.90
C LYS A 127 -0.15 -3.04 0.75
N VAL A 128 0.93 -2.37 1.08
CA VAL A 128 2.26 -3.00 1.12
C VAL A 128 2.38 -3.84 2.38
N VAL A 129 2.38 -5.16 2.22
CA VAL A 129 2.70 -6.10 3.31
C VAL A 129 4.16 -6.48 3.17
N ARG A 130 5.00 -6.03 4.11
CA ARG A 130 6.38 -6.53 4.20
C ARG A 130 6.37 -7.88 4.92
N PRO A 131 6.98 -8.94 4.36
CA PRO A 131 7.15 -10.18 5.09
C PRO A 131 7.96 -9.91 6.36
N LYS A 132 7.50 -10.46 7.49
CA LYS A 132 8.17 -10.34 8.77
C LYS A 132 9.57 -10.95 8.67
N THR A 133 10.59 -10.19 9.05
CA THR A 133 11.98 -10.65 9.08
C THR A 133 12.13 -11.78 10.12
N GLU A 134 13.03 -12.73 9.89
CA GLU A 134 13.14 -14.01 10.62
C GLU A 134 13.24 -13.91 12.16
N GLN A 135 13.52 -12.73 12.72
CA GLN A 135 13.52 -12.51 14.17
C GLN A 135 12.14 -12.74 14.83
N ASP A 136 11.04 -12.57 14.08
CA ASP A 136 9.66 -12.79 14.54
C ASP A 136 9.22 -14.28 14.53
N LEU A 137 10.06 -15.20 14.01
CA LEU A 137 9.72 -16.63 13.87
C LEU A 137 10.02 -17.45 15.14
N THR A 138 10.67 -16.85 16.14
CA THR A 138 11.06 -17.56 17.38
C THR A 138 9.89 -17.81 18.33
N ASP A 139 8.78 -17.08 18.20
CA ASP A 139 7.65 -17.13 19.13
C ASP A 139 6.48 -18.02 18.67
N ARG A 140 6.59 -18.67 17.49
CA ARG A 140 5.51 -19.50 16.89
C ARG A 140 5.85 -20.96 16.67
N ARG A 141 6.94 -21.46 17.25
CA ARG A 141 7.38 -22.86 17.07
C ARG A 141 6.57 -23.90 17.86
N SER A 142 5.61 -23.50 18.69
CA SER A 142 4.85 -24.45 19.53
C SER A 142 3.59 -25.05 18.89
N ASP A 143 3.04 -24.49 17.80
CA ASP A 143 1.71 -24.91 17.27
C ASP A 143 1.69 -25.24 15.77
N ILE A 144 2.71 -25.95 15.25
CA ILE A 144 2.65 -26.55 13.90
C ILE A 144 2.76 -28.07 14.02
N THR A 145 1.75 -28.69 14.63
CA THR A 145 1.48 -30.11 14.41
C THR A 145 0.59 -30.29 13.19
N SER A 146 1.16 -30.95 12.17
CA SER A 146 0.46 -31.65 11.08
C SER A 146 -0.33 -30.80 10.07
N MET A 147 0.37 -30.19 9.11
CA MET A 147 -0.13 -30.13 7.72
C MET A 147 0.62 -31.18 6.88
N PRO A 148 -0.06 -32.06 6.14
CA PRO A 148 0.61 -33.02 5.28
C PRO A 148 1.23 -32.27 4.10
N TYR A 149 2.55 -32.23 4.08
CA TYR A 149 3.34 -31.75 2.95
C TYR A 149 3.10 -32.67 1.76
N THR A 150 2.54 -32.15 0.67
CA THR A 150 2.44 -32.87 -0.61
C THR A 150 3.55 -32.36 -1.54
N PRO A 151 4.76 -32.95 -1.52
CA PRO A 151 5.83 -32.51 -2.40
C PRO A 151 5.43 -32.70 -3.86
N LEU A 152 5.98 -31.85 -4.73
CA LEU A 152 5.96 -32.09 -6.16
C LEU A 152 6.48 -33.51 -6.45
N PRO A 153 5.85 -34.26 -7.37
CA PRO A 153 6.24 -35.62 -7.67
C PRO A 153 7.71 -35.65 -8.10
N ARG A 154 8.51 -36.50 -7.43
CA ARG A 154 9.92 -36.67 -7.79
C ARG A 154 10.01 -37.07 -9.26
N SER A 155 10.77 -36.28 -10.03
CA SER A 155 11.14 -36.60 -11.41
C SER A 155 11.67 -38.03 -11.47
N LYS A 156 11.05 -38.89 -12.28
CA LYS A 156 11.53 -40.25 -12.50
C LYS A 156 12.80 -40.20 -13.36
N ASP A 157 13.73 -41.08 -13.00
CA ASP A 157 15.09 -41.24 -13.51
C ASP A 157 15.34 -40.81 -14.97
N ALA A 158 16.41 -40.05 -15.16
CA ALA A 158 16.94 -39.56 -16.43
C ALA A 158 17.56 -40.65 -17.32
N LYS A 159 16.94 -41.83 -17.44
CA LYS A 159 17.45 -42.94 -18.26
C LYS A 159 16.48 -43.51 -19.29
N ASN A 160 15.32 -42.91 -19.49
CA ASN A 160 14.54 -43.19 -20.71
C ASN A 160 13.48 -42.10 -20.96
N PRO A 161 13.66 -41.20 -21.95
CA PRO A 161 12.60 -40.29 -22.35
C PRO A 161 11.53 -41.09 -23.10
N LYS A 162 10.52 -41.62 -22.39
CA LYS A 162 9.26 -42.03 -23.02
C LYS A 162 8.48 -40.77 -23.33
N GLY A 163 8.71 -40.19 -24.51
CA GLY A 163 7.92 -39.08 -25.00
C GLY A 163 6.46 -39.51 -25.15
N VAL A 164 5.58 -38.95 -24.32
CA VAL A 164 4.14 -39.05 -24.54
C VAL A 164 3.76 -37.87 -25.43
N PHE A 165 3.45 -38.16 -26.71
CA PHE A 165 2.82 -37.19 -27.60
C PHE A 165 1.37 -36.99 -27.17
N ALA A 166 1.15 -36.14 -26.17
CA ALA A 166 -0.17 -35.58 -25.90
C ALA A 166 -0.38 -34.38 -26.83
N LYS A 167 -1.29 -34.52 -27.80
CA LYS A 167 -1.69 -33.45 -28.70
C LYS A 167 -2.51 -32.43 -27.90
N CYS A 168 -1.84 -31.51 -27.21
CA CYS A 168 -2.49 -30.40 -26.53
C CYS A 168 -3.03 -29.44 -27.60
N ARG A 169 -4.33 -29.53 -27.89
CA ARG A 169 -5.05 -28.53 -28.70
C ARG A 169 -5.46 -27.37 -27.80
N TYR A 170 -4.48 -26.61 -27.30
CA TYR A 170 -4.75 -25.30 -26.75
C TYR A 170 -4.44 -24.26 -27.83
N VAL A 171 -5.49 -23.72 -28.45
CA VAL A 171 -5.36 -22.64 -29.41
C VAL A 171 -5.52 -21.32 -28.66
N TYR A 172 -4.43 -20.58 -28.52
CA TYR A 172 -4.41 -19.25 -27.91
C TYR A 172 -4.83 -18.21 -28.96
N TYR A 173 -6.02 -17.63 -28.80
CA TYR A 173 -6.48 -16.47 -29.55
C TYR A 173 -6.31 -15.21 -28.70
N GLY A 174 -5.08 -14.72 -28.56
CA GLY A 174 -4.79 -13.45 -27.89
C GLY A 174 -3.97 -12.54 -28.81
N LYS A 175 -4.56 -11.43 -29.26
CA LYS A 175 -3.89 -10.39 -30.08
C LYS A 175 -2.90 -9.50 -29.29
N HIS A 176 -2.47 -9.88 -28.09
CA HIS A 176 -1.67 -9.02 -27.19
C HIS A 176 -0.52 -9.76 -26.51
N SER A 177 0.16 -10.68 -27.21
CA SER A 177 1.38 -11.28 -26.67
C SER A 177 2.58 -10.36 -26.98
N GLU A 178 2.95 -9.51 -26.03
CA GLU A 178 4.20 -8.73 -26.09
C GLU A 178 5.44 -9.54 -25.64
N GLY A 179 5.26 -10.82 -25.30
CA GLY A 179 6.22 -11.63 -24.56
C GLY A 179 7.33 -12.33 -25.36
N ASN A 180 7.63 -11.92 -26.59
CA ASN A 180 8.70 -12.54 -27.40
C ASN A 180 9.60 -11.51 -28.12
N ARG A 181 9.92 -10.38 -27.48
CA ARG A 181 10.75 -9.33 -28.10
C ARG A 181 12.26 -9.61 -28.13
N PHE A 182 12.75 -10.65 -27.44
CA PHE A 182 14.20 -10.88 -27.26
C PHE A 182 14.69 -12.30 -27.58
N ILE A 183 13.86 -13.19 -28.12
CA ILE A 183 14.34 -14.49 -28.61
C ILE A 183 14.98 -14.26 -29.99
N ARG A 184 16.30 -14.14 -30.04
CA ARG A 184 17.06 -14.27 -31.29
C ARG A 184 17.56 -15.72 -31.38
N ASN A 185 17.11 -16.43 -32.40
CA ASN A 185 17.74 -17.70 -32.78
C ASN A 185 19.02 -17.36 -33.54
N ASP A 186 20.15 -17.38 -32.86
CA ASP A 186 21.44 -17.66 -33.50
C ASP A 186 21.80 -19.11 -33.13
N GLN A 187 22.14 -19.91 -34.15
CA GLN A 187 22.36 -21.36 -34.16
C GLN A 187 21.03 -22.15 -34.32
N LEU A 188 20.78 -22.95 -35.36
CA LEU A 188 21.60 -23.72 -36.30
C LEU A 188 21.17 -23.51 -37.75
#